data_AF-A0AAV2BI31-F1
#
_entry.id   AF-A0AAV2BI31-F1
#
_cell.length_a   1.000
_cell.length_b   1.000
_cell.length_c   1.000
_cell.angle_alpha   90.00
_cell.angle_beta   90.00
_cell.angle_gamma   90.00
#
_symmetry.space_group_name_H-M   'P 1'
#
loop_
_entity.id
_entity.type
_entity.pdbx_description
1 polymer ?
#
loop_
_entity_poly.entity_id
_entity_poly.type
_entity_poly.pdbx_seq_one_letter_code
_entity_poly.pdbx_strand_id
1 'polypeptide(L)'
;MQFPTVEKRCKKAYGSDYVPLPAPSIFVNNVLVRLALSSDSKQYVEWRDKANGMMQLPVIGINTEKKELWPVVAIAQNYFLVCCVPFVEDKNIDRKDLLNVFSVSIGFSVLLGILNFLATADRLTCLIDLDNYLTLSMPFGTPSDTDLSSAPYINKFHSQKFIKRQPAWKPFDYKGRQQISFKILEFVRSVQSDQSGGICHFETFGQISVKADVEGSLNDVTVSLLSTESGQPLSLDSVVIHPCVNVHGPSSIGSGSLKRLRFSPPSYEFIMLQYCSPFPKDPPIQGVFKMLGENSVELLIQLKLNDKVKNSFEYCDLIIVFFNRIKVSKRFGSCSHS
;
A
#
# COMPACT_ATOMS: atom_id res chain seq x y z
N MET A 1 20.10 17.54 3.50
CA MET A 1 19.40 16.90 2.36
C MET A 1 19.39 17.89 1.21
N GLN A 2 20.03 17.57 0.08
CA GLN A 2 20.01 18.38 -1.14
C GLN A 2 19.41 17.53 -2.25
N PHE A 3 18.63 18.13 -3.15
CA PHE A 3 18.00 17.43 -4.28
C PHE A 3 18.56 17.95 -5.62
N PRO A 4 19.88 17.89 -5.85
CA PRO A 4 20.53 18.58 -6.96
C PRO A 4 20.01 18.13 -8.33
N THR A 5 19.71 16.83 -8.49
CA THR A 5 19.18 16.29 -9.75
C THR A 5 17.77 16.79 -10.03
N VAL A 6 16.87 16.70 -9.05
CA VAL A 6 15.48 17.16 -9.18
C VAL A 6 15.46 18.66 -9.45
N GLU A 7 16.24 19.43 -8.71
CA GLU A 7 16.38 20.87 -8.88
C GLU A 7 16.85 21.24 -10.30
N LYS A 8 17.89 20.57 -10.81
CA LYS A 8 18.39 20.81 -12.17
C LYS A 8 17.35 20.47 -13.23
N ARG A 9 16.62 19.35 -13.08
CA ARG A 9 15.55 18.94 -14.01
C ARG A 9 14.37 19.90 -13.98
N CYS A 10 13.91 20.29 -12.79
CA CYS A 10 12.86 21.28 -12.60
C CYS A 10 13.22 22.63 -13.21
N LYS A 11 14.45 23.14 -13.00
CA LYS A 11 14.90 24.40 -13.62
C LYS A 11 14.84 24.34 -15.15
N LYS A 12 15.27 23.22 -15.74
CA LYS A 12 15.24 23.01 -17.20
C LYS A 12 13.82 22.89 -17.74
N ALA A 13 12.95 22.13 -17.06
CA ALA A 13 11.59 21.87 -17.52
C ALA A 13 10.68 23.09 -17.31
N TYR A 14 10.75 23.70 -16.12
CA TYR A 14 9.79 24.71 -15.69
C TYR A 14 10.21 26.14 -16.06
N GLY A 15 11.50 26.42 -16.25
CA GLY A 15 11.98 27.74 -16.65
C GLY A 15 11.56 28.81 -15.64
N SER A 16 10.77 29.81 -16.07
CA SER A 16 10.25 30.88 -15.22
C SER A 16 9.28 30.42 -14.14
N ASP A 17 8.57 29.30 -14.35
CA ASP A 17 7.58 28.76 -13.41
C ASP A 17 8.20 27.89 -12.31
N TYR A 18 9.53 27.74 -12.32
CA TYR A 18 10.28 26.95 -11.37
C TYR A 18 10.12 27.48 -9.94
N VAL A 19 9.76 26.58 -9.02
CA VAL A 19 9.73 26.85 -7.58
C VAL A 19 11.05 26.42 -6.95
N PRO A 20 11.83 27.35 -6.35
CA PRO A 20 13.09 27.01 -5.72
C PRO A 20 12.88 26.09 -4.51
N LEU A 21 13.77 25.10 -4.36
CA LEU A 21 13.76 24.27 -3.17
C LEU A 21 14.23 25.09 -1.97
N PRO A 22 13.48 25.10 -0.84
CA PRO A 22 13.90 25.83 0.35
C PRO A 22 15.12 25.18 1.00
N ALA A 23 15.78 25.91 1.89
CA ALA A 23 16.88 25.37 2.69
C ALA A 23 16.43 24.12 3.47
N PRO A 24 17.31 23.13 3.75
CA PRO A 24 16.89 21.86 4.33
C PRO A 24 16.13 21.97 5.65
N SER A 25 16.52 22.92 6.53
CA SER A 25 15.83 23.18 7.79
C SER A 25 14.40 23.72 7.57
N ILE A 26 14.24 24.64 6.63
CA ILE A 26 12.95 25.23 6.25
C ILE A 26 12.07 24.15 5.60
N PHE A 27 12.62 23.33 4.72
CA PHE A 27 11.91 22.22 4.09
C PHE A 27 11.33 21.27 5.14
N VAL A 28 12.17 20.78 6.05
CA VAL A 28 11.75 19.85 7.11
C VAL A 28 10.69 20.48 8.02
N ASN A 29 10.89 21.73 8.44
CA ASN A 29 9.91 22.45 9.26
C ASN A 29 8.57 22.58 8.54
N ASN A 30 8.55 22.93 7.26
CA ASN A 30 7.31 23.09 6.50
C ASN A 30 6.58 21.74 6.31
N VAL A 31 7.31 20.64 6.14
CA VAL A 31 6.72 19.29 6.12
C VAL A 31 6.11 18.95 7.49
N LEU A 32 6.84 19.18 8.58
CA LEU A 32 6.34 18.94 9.94
C LEU A 32 5.09 19.76 10.26
N VAL A 33 5.09 21.04 9.89
CA VAL A 33 3.92 21.91 10.05
C VAL A 33 2.75 21.40 9.23
N ARG A 34 2.97 21.04 7.95
CA ARG A 34 1.92 20.54 7.05
C ARG A 34 1.27 19.25 7.58
N LEU A 35 2.06 18.36 8.16
CA LEU A 35 1.59 17.10 8.76
C LEU A 35 1.12 17.24 10.20
N ALA A 36 1.09 18.46 10.76
CA ALA A 36 0.74 18.73 12.16
C ALA A 36 1.58 17.95 13.18
N LEU A 37 2.85 17.70 12.87
CA LEU A 37 3.82 17.00 13.71
C LEU A 37 4.73 17.94 14.52
N SER A 38 4.58 19.25 14.35
CA SER A 38 5.33 20.25 15.12
C SER A 38 4.77 20.43 16.54
N SER A 39 5.60 20.94 17.45
CA SER A 39 5.19 21.28 18.84
C SER A 39 4.02 22.27 18.89
N ASP A 40 3.95 23.16 17.89
CA ASP A 40 2.89 24.16 17.71
C ASP A 40 1.72 23.67 16.82
N SER A 41 1.53 22.37 16.67
CA SER A 41 0.50 21.78 15.79
C SER A 41 -0.91 22.32 16.04
N LYS A 42 -1.21 22.77 17.25
CA LYS A 42 -2.50 23.37 17.65
C LYS A 42 -2.70 24.81 17.18
N GLN A 43 -1.64 25.51 16.79
CA GLN A 43 -1.74 26.90 16.30
C GLN A 43 -2.27 26.90 14.88
N TYR A 44 -3.20 27.81 14.58
CA TYR A 44 -3.74 27.98 13.23
C TYR A 44 -2.65 28.46 12.27
N VAL A 45 -2.51 27.78 11.15
CA VAL A 45 -1.58 28.14 10.07
C VAL A 45 -2.38 28.30 8.80
N GLU A 46 -2.48 29.53 8.30
CA GLU A 46 -3.41 29.90 7.24
C GLU A 46 -3.27 28.98 6.02
N TRP A 47 -2.07 28.77 5.47
CA TRP A 47 -1.86 27.92 4.28
C TRP A 47 -2.07 26.41 4.54
N ARG A 48 -2.01 25.96 5.81
CA ARG A 48 -2.24 24.57 6.21
C ARG A 48 -3.73 24.29 6.41
N ASP A 49 -4.42 25.20 7.09
CA ASP A 49 -5.76 25.00 7.67
C ASP A 49 -6.89 25.62 6.83
N LYS A 50 -6.63 26.02 5.57
CA LYS A 50 -7.70 26.51 4.68
C LYS A 50 -8.73 25.41 4.44
N ALA A 51 -10.00 25.73 4.70
CA ALA A 51 -11.12 24.81 4.46
C ALA A 51 -11.31 24.43 2.99
N ASN A 52 -10.78 25.23 2.05
CA ASN A 52 -10.84 24.98 0.60
C ASN A 52 -9.60 24.26 0.05
N GLY A 53 -8.65 23.85 0.90
CA GLY A 53 -7.46 23.13 0.47
C GLY A 53 -7.76 21.67 0.14
N MET A 54 -7.36 21.20 -1.04
CA MET A 54 -7.33 19.76 -1.32
C MET A 54 -6.22 19.10 -0.50
N MET A 55 -6.61 18.31 0.51
CA MET A 55 -5.69 17.45 1.25
C MET A 55 -5.66 16.07 0.61
N GLN A 56 -4.51 15.69 0.04
CA GLN A 56 -4.31 14.42 -0.65
C GLN A 56 -3.14 13.64 -0.04
N LEU A 57 -3.22 13.32 1.25
CA LEU A 57 -2.20 12.47 1.87
C LEU A 57 -2.08 11.15 1.10
N PRO A 58 -0.85 10.65 0.83
CA PRO A 58 0.43 11.09 1.38
C PRO A 58 1.16 12.19 0.57
N VAL A 59 0.53 12.77 -0.44
CA VAL A 59 1.11 13.82 -1.30
C VAL A 59 0.67 15.19 -0.84
N ILE A 60 1.65 16.00 -0.45
CA ILE A 60 1.44 17.33 0.12
C ILE A 60 2.10 18.39 -0.74
N GLY A 61 1.55 19.60 -0.68
CA GLY A 61 2.26 20.81 -1.06
C GLY A 61 2.81 21.47 0.21
N ILE A 62 4.02 22.01 0.11
CA ILE A 62 4.61 22.81 1.18
C ILE A 62 4.77 24.25 0.71
N ASN A 63 4.52 25.21 1.60
CA ASN A 63 4.72 26.61 1.24
C ASN A 63 6.22 26.92 1.14
N THR A 64 6.62 27.68 0.13
CA THR A 64 7.94 28.34 0.08
C THR A 64 7.70 29.85 0.12
N GLU A 65 8.74 30.65 0.37
CA GLU A 65 8.63 32.12 0.45
C GLU A 65 7.96 32.76 -0.79
N LYS A 66 7.96 32.08 -1.93
CA LYS A 66 7.44 32.59 -3.20
C LYS A 66 6.19 31.85 -3.71
N LYS A 67 6.17 30.52 -3.62
CA LYS A 67 5.13 29.67 -4.23
C LYS A 67 5.04 28.32 -3.52
N GLU A 68 3.91 27.64 -3.63
CA GLU A 68 3.78 26.26 -3.13
C GLU A 68 4.70 25.32 -3.93
N LEU A 69 5.51 24.53 -3.23
CA LEU A 69 6.26 23.42 -3.79
C LEU A 69 5.41 22.16 -3.72
N TRP A 70 5.03 21.64 -4.88
CA TRP A 70 4.23 20.43 -5.06
C TRP A 70 4.69 19.70 -6.32
N PRO A 71 4.68 18.36 -6.34
CA PRO A 71 4.35 17.44 -5.24
C PRO A 71 5.52 17.16 -4.28
N VAL A 72 5.20 16.96 -3.00
CA VAL A 72 6.09 16.36 -2.00
C VAL A 72 5.39 15.12 -1.45
N VAL A 73 6.03 13.96 -1.49
CA VAL A 73 5.47 12.74 -0.90
C VAL A 73 6.08 12.58 0.48
N ALA A 74 5.24 12.47 1.51
CA ALA A 74 5.71 12.34 2.89
C ALA A 74 4.87 11.32 3.65
N ILE A 75 5.54 10.43 4.37
CA ILE A 75 4.91 9.37 5.17
C ILE A 75 5.50 9.43 6.57
N ALA A 76 4.62 9.54 7.56
CA ALA A 76 4.96 9.48 8.98
C ALA A 76 4.45 8.15 9.54
N GLN A 77 5.36 7.23 9.87
CA GLN A 77 5.01 5.91 10.39
C GLN A 77 6.14 5.38 11.27
N ASN A 78 5.81 4.62 12.33
CA ASN A 78 6.79 3.97 13.21
C ASN A 78 7.85 4.92 13.78
N TYR A 79 7.46 6.15 14.15
CA TYR A 79 8.36 7.22 14.62
C TYR A 79 9.35 7.77 13.58
N PHE A 80 9.24 7.35 12.32
CA PHE A 80 10.00 7.90 11.21
C PHE A 80 9.13 8.82 10.36
N LEU A 81 9.74 9.92 9.90
CA LEU A 81 9.21 10.76 8.84
C LEU A 81 10.14 10.62 7.63
N VAL A 82 9.65 9.97 6.60
CA VAL A 82 10.36 9.83 5.33
C VAL A 82 9.66 10.67 4.27
N CYS A 83 10.43 11.32 3.41
CA CYS A 83 9.87 12.15 2.35
C CYS A 83 10.76 12.16 1.10
N CYS A 84 10.14 12.42 -0.04
CA CYS A 84 10.84 12.64 -1.30
C CYS A 84 10.12 13.73 -2.12
N VAL A 85 10.88 14.34 -3.04
CA VAL A 85 10.36 15.34 -3.97
C VAL A 85 10.44 14.72 -5.37
N PRO A 86 9.35 14.11 -5.87
CA PRO A 86 9.37 13.52 -7.19
C PRO A 86 9.39 14.60 -8.26
N PHE A 87 10.17 14.38 -9.31
CA PHE A 87 10.15 15.23 -10.48
C PHE A 87 8.94 14.88 -11.35
N VAL A 88 8.17 15.89 -11.74
CA VAL A 88 7.02 15.77 -12.63
C VAL A 88 7.36 16.47 -13.93
N GLU A 89 7.08 15.86 -15.07
CA GLU A 89 7.43 16.47 -16.37
C GLU A 89 6.34 17.40 -16.88
N ASP A 90 5.08 17.03 -16.69
CA ASP A 90 3.94 17.83 -17.08
C ASP A 90 3.66 18.93 -16.06
N LYS A 91 3.57 20.18 -16.54
CA LYS A 91 3.34 21.37 -15.72
C LYS A 91 1.87 21.58 -15.36
N ASN A 92 0.96 21.00 -16.13
CA ASN A 92 -0.47 21.30 -16.09
C ASN A 92 -1.29 20.16 -15.46
N ILE A 93 -0.63 19.29 -14.68
CA ILE A 93 -1.30 18.17 -14.02
C ILE A 93 -2.38 18.69 -13.06
N ASP A 94 -3.62 18.25 -13.26
CA ASP A 94 -4.67 18.42 -12.26
C ASP A 94 -4.32 17.53 -11.06
N ARG A 95 -4.36 18.08 -9.85
CA ARG A 95 -4.16 17.33 -8.61
C ARG A 95 -5.12 16.14 -8.48
N LYS A 96 -6.27 16.17 -9.15
CA LYS A 96 -7.21 15.04 -9.20
C LYS A 96 -6.64 13.83 -9.95
N ASP A 97 -5.74 14.05 -10.90
CA ASP A 97 -5.12 13.00 -11.71
C ASP A 97 -3.81 12.47 -11.11
N LEU A 98 -3.59 12.70 -9.81
CA LEU A 98 -2.38 12.32 -9.09
C LEU A 98 -2.02 10.84 -9.24
N LEU A 99 -3.01 9.96 -9.32
CA LEU A 99 -2.80 8.51 -9.50
C LEU A 99 -2.13 8.17 -10.83
N ASN A 100 -2.24 9.05 -11.83
CA ASN A 100 -1.63 8.90 -13.14
C ASN A 100 -0.18 9.42 -13.18
N VAL A 101 0.30 10.06 -12.10
CA VAL A 101 1.65 10.64 -12.03
C VAL A 101 2.63 9.56 -11.58
N PHE A 102 3.27 8.90 -12.55
CA PHE A 102 4.17 7.78 -12.32
C PHE A 102 5.31 8.09 -11.32
N SER A 103 5.90 9.28 -11.39
CA SER A 103 6.99 9.66 -10.48
C SER A 103 6.56 9.78 -9.02
N VAL A 104 5.30 10.16 -8.76
CA VAL A 104 4.70 10.19 -7.43
C VAL A 104 4.52 8.77 -6.92
N SER A 105 3.98 7.87 -7.75
CA SER A 105 3.80 6.45 -7.39
C SER A 105 5.12 5.76 -7.10
N ILE A 106 6.16 6.00 -7.92
CA ILE A 106 7.52 5.51 -7.63
C ILE A 106 8.02 6.07 -6.30
N GLY A 107 7.93 7.39 -6.11
CA GLY A 107 8.39 8.03 -4.88
C GLY A 107 7.71 7.44 -3.64
N PHE A 108 6.40 7.21 -3.71
CA PHE A 108 5.64 6.56 -2.66
C PHE A 108 6.11 5.12 -2.39
N SER A 109 6.27 4.29 -3.42
CA SER A 109 6.77 2.92 -3.28
C SER A 109 8.16 2.86 -2.64
N VAL A 110 9.07 3.75 -3.03
CA VAL A 110 10.40 3.87 -2.42
C VAL A 110 10.30 4.18 -0.93
N LEU A 111 9.49 5.17 -0.55
CA LEU A 111 9.34 5.56 0.85
C LEU A 111 8.74 4.44 1.70
N LEU A 112 7.77 3.69 1.18
CA LEU A 112 7.24 2.50 1.85
C LEU A 112 8.30 1.42 2.05
N GLY A 113 9.12 1.15 1.02
CA GLY A 113 10.23 0.22 1.11
C GLY A 113 11.25 0.63 2.18
N ILE A 114 11.59 1.92 2.25
CA ILE A 114 12.46 2.48 3.30
C ILE A 114 11.86 2.26 4.69
N LEU A 115 10.57 2.55 4.88
CA LEU A 115 9.90 2.36 6.17
C LEU A 115 9.90 0.90 6.60
N ASN A 116 9.67 -0.03 5.68
CA ASN A 116 9.70 -1.46 5.96
C ASN A 116 11.12 -1.92 6.36
N PHE A 117 12.13 -1.42 5.64
CA PHE A 117 13.53 -1.69 5.96
C PHE A 117 13.92 -1.15 7.35
N LEU A 118 13.54 0.10 7.67
CA LEU A 118 13.77 0.72 8.99
C LEU A 118 13.03 0.01 10.13
N ALA A 119 11.90 -0.66 9.86
CA ALA A 119 11.12 -1.35 10.88
C ALA A 119 11.75 -2.67 11.35
N THR A 120 12.67 -3.27 10.57
CA THR A 120 13.15 -4.65 10.76
C THR A 120 14.57 -4.76 11.31
N ALA A 121 15.31 -3.66 11.43
CA ALA A 121 16.75 -3.67 11.70
C ALA A 121 17.15 -2.92 12.99
N ASP A 122 18.32 -3.28 13.53
CA ASP A 122 18.99 -2.50 14.57
C ASP A 122 19.39 -1.13 14.00
N ARG A 123 19.08 -0.05 14.73
CA ARG A 123 18.90 1.30 14.16
C ARG A 123 20.15 1.87 13.49
N LEU A 124 21.36 1.52 13.95
CA LEU A 124 22.60 2.11 13.46
C LEU A 124 23.15 1.41 12.21
N THR A 125 23.19 0.08 12.21
CA THR A 125 23.64 -0.72 11.04
C THR A 125 22.68 -0.57 9.87
N CYS A 126 21.37 -0.47 10.17
CA CYS A 126 20.32 -0.19 9.21
C CYS A 126 20.59 1.07 8.38
N LEU A 127 21.00 2.17 9.00
CA LEU A 127 21.20 3.43 8.26
C LEU A 127 22.35 3.35 7.25
N ILE A 128 23.43 2.63 7.59
CA ILE A 128 24.57 2.42 6.69
C ILE A 128 24.16 1.54 5.51
N ASP A 129 23.47 0.44 5.78
CA ASP A 129 22.98 -0.46 4.74
C ASP A 129 21.97 0.22 3.81
N LEU A 130 21.13 1.11 4.36
CA LEU A 130 20.18 1.91 3.62
C LEU A 130 20.88 2.91 2.70
N ASP A 131 21.91 3.62 3.19
CA ASP A 131 22.66 4.58 2.37
C ASP A 131 23.36 3.89 1.18
N ASN A 132 23.96 2.72 1.43
CA ASN A 132 24.55 1.88 0.38
C ASN A 132 23.50 1.45 -0.64
N TYR A 133 22.35 0.96 -0.18
CA TYR A 133 21.26 0.55 -1.06
C TYR A 133 20.75 1.71 -1.91
N LEU A 134 20.47 2.87 -1.31
CA LEU A 134 19.97 4.04 -2.05
C LEU A 134 20.99 4.52 -3.10
N THR A 135 22.28 4.47 -2.77
CA THR A 135 23.36 4.84 -3.71
C THR A 135 23.44 3.89 -4.90
N LEU A 136 23.28 2.58 -4.68
CA LEU A 136 23.40 1.55 -5.72
C LEU A 136 22.12 1.38 -6.54
N SER A 137 20.96 1.39 -5.87
CA SER A 137 19.65 1.14 -6.48
C SER A 137 18.97 2.40 -6.98
N MET A 138 19.42 3.60 -6.59
CA MET A 138 18.80 4.87 -7.00
C MET A 138 19.82 5.92 -7.45
N PRO A 139 20.72 5.60 -8.39
CA PRO A 139 21.72 6.56 -8.85
C PRO A 139 21.03 7.84 -9.38
N PHE A 140 21.49 8.99 -8.87
CA PHE A 140 20.91 10.31 -9.16
C PHE A 140 19.40 10.45 -8.86
N GLY A 141 18.85 9.60 -7.97
CA GLY A 141 17.44 9.62 -7.59
C GLY A 141 16.51 8.93 -8.60
N THR A 142 17.04 8.07 -9.46
CA THR A 142 16.23 7.23 -10.37
C THR A 142 16.25 5.79 -9.87
N PRO A 143 15.15 5.28 -9.29
CA PRO A 143 15.10 3.92 -8.78
C PRO A 143 15.20 2.88 -9.90
N SER A 144 16.20 2.01 -9.84
CA SER A 144 16.31 0.80 -10.67
C SER A 144 15.54 -0.37 -10.05
N ASP A 145 15.43 -0.39 -8.73
CA ASP A 145 14.61 -1.29 -7.94
C ASP A 145 13.92 -0.51 -6.81
N THR A 146 12.68 -0.90 -6.48
CA THR A 146 11.90 -0.33 -5.37
C THR A 146 11.65 -1.34 -4.26
N ASP A 147 12.00 -2.60 -4.46
CA ASP A 147 11.86 -3.64 -3.45
C ASP A 147 13.12 -3.69 -2.57
N LEU A 148 13.03 -3.04 -1.39
CA LEU A 148 14.12 -3.03 -0.41
C LEU A 148 14.35 -4.37 0.28
N SER A 149 13.49 -5.38 0.06
CA SER A 149 13.73 -6.74 0.53
C SER A 149 15.00 -7.34 -0.11
N SER A 150 15.44 -6.78 -1.24
CA SER A 150 16.69 -7.15 -1.92
C SER A 150 17.94 -6.48 -1.32
N ALA A 151 17.79 -5.49 -0.42
CA ALA A 151 18.89 -4.67 0.07
C ALA A 151 20.06 -5.45 0.73
N PRO A 152 19.81 -6.47 1.59
CA PRO A 152 20.88 -7.27 2.17
C PRO A 152 21.73 -8.02 1.13
N TYR A 153 21.18 -8.23 -0.07
CA TYR A 153 21.85 -8.89 -1.18
C TYR A 153 22.70 -7.91 -1.96
N ILE A 154 22.18 -6.72 -2.25
CA ILE A 154 22.87 -5.65 -3.02
C ILE A 154 24.21 -5.29 -2.38
N ASN A 155 24.26 -5.16 -1.06
CA ASN A 155 25.50 -4.85 -0.35
C ASN A 155 26.57 -5.96 -0.45
N LYS A 156 26.18 -7.19 -0.83
CA LYS A 156 27.08 -8.34 -1.03
C LYS A 156 27.52 -8.53 -2.49
N PHE A 157 27.02 -7.74 -3.45
CA PHE A 157 27.36 -7.88 -4.88
C PHE A 157 28.86 -7.69 -5.15
N HIS A 158 29.56 -6.86 -4.36
CA HIS A 158 30.99 -6.58 -4.56
C HIS A 158 31.90 -7.81 -4.40
N SER A 159 31.42 -8.89 -3.78
CA SER A 159 32.24 -10.05 -3.43
C SER A 159 32.07 -11.26 -4.37
N GLN A 160 31.16 -11.22 -5.35
CA GLN A 160 30.84 -12.40 -6.16
C GLN A 160 30.99 -12.20 -7.67
N LYS A 161 31.66 -13.18 -8.30
CA LYS A 161 31.66 -13.35 -9.75
C LYS A 161 30.31 -13.97 -10.16
N PHE A 162 29.42 -13.20 -10.79
CA PHE A 162 28.20 -13.75 -11.38
C PHE A 162 28.56 -14.62 -12.59
N ILE A 163 28.65 -15.93 -12.37
CA ILE A 163 29.04 -16.90 -13.41
C ILE A 163 27.88 -17.18 -14.39
N LYS A 164 26.62 -16.83 -14.04
CA LYS A 164 25.42 -17.11 -14.84
C LYS A 164 24.45 -15.91 -14.83
N ARG A 165 23.71 -15.71 -15.92
CA ARG A 165 22.59 -14.75 -15.99
C ARG A 165 21.45 -15.24 -15.08
N GLN A 166 21.07 -14.43 -14.09
CA GLN A 166 19.99 -14.73 -13.14
C GLN A 166 19.09 -13.49 -12.98
N PRO A 167 17.81 -13.66 -12.60
CA PRO A 167 16.93 -12.53 -12.32
C PRO A 167 17.44 -11.69 -11.15
N ALA A 168 17.24 -10.37 -11.20
CA ALA A 168 17.73 -9.44 -10.18
C ALA A 168 17.22 -9.77 -8.76
N TRP A 169 16.00 -10.29 -8.65
CA TRP A 169 15.35 -10.68 -7.40
C TRP A 169 15.76 -12.09 -6.88
N LYS A 170 16.63 -12.81 -7.61
CA LYS A 170 17.13 -14.13 -7.20
C LYS A 170 18.66 -14.24 -7.42
N PRO A 171 19.47 -13.46 -6.67
CA PRO A 171 20.92 -13.41 -6.86
C PRO A 171 21.69 -14.60 -6.26
N PHE A 172 21.04 -15.39 -5.39
CA PHE A 172 21.66 -16.55 -4.74
C PHE A 172 20.80 -17.80 -4.94
N ASP A 173 21.45 -18.95 -5.09
CA ASP A 173 20.76 -20.23 -5.02
C ASP A 173 20.38 -20.54 -3.56
N TYR A 174 19.12 -20.89 -3.35
CA TYR A 174 18.68 -21.43 -2.06
C TYR A 174 19.39 -22.76 -1.78
N LYS A 175 19.81 -22.96 -0.53
CA LYS A 175 20.42 -24.20 -0.03
C LYS A 175 19.60 -24.67 1.16
N GLY A 176 18.88 -25.78 1.03
CA GLY A 176 18.04 -26.28 2.11
C GLY A 176 16.89 -27.14 1.63
N ARG A 177 16.00 -27.48 2.57
CA ARG A 177 14.81 -28.28 2.25
C ARG A 177 13.89 -27.48 1.32
N GLN A 178 13.54 -28.09 0.20
CA GLN A 178 12.66 -27.47 -0.77
C GLN A 178 11.22 -27.47 -0.29
N GLN A 179 10.55 -26.31 -0.30
CA GLN A 179 9.15 -26.15 0.10
C GLN A 179 8.53 -24.95 -0.61
N ILE A 180 7.23 -25.03 -0.88
CA ILE A 180 6.46 -23.91 -1.41
C ILE A 180 5.22 -23.75 -0.53
N SER A 181 5.01 -22.55 -0.01
CA SER A 181 3.84 -22.18 0.76
C SER A 181 3.04 -21.12 0.01
N PHE A 182 1.73 -21.32 -0.05
CA PHE A 182 0.77 -20.37 -0.59
C PHE A 182 -0.12 -19.88 0.54
N LYS A 183 -0.35 -18.57 0.59
CA LYS A 183 -1.30 -17.94 1.50
C LYS A 183 -2.28 -17.12 0.69
N ILE A 184 -3.56 -17.48 0.77
CA ILE A 184 -4.65 -16.71 0.18
C ILE A 184 -5.29 -15.91 1.30
N LEU A 185 -5.37 -14.60 1.13
CA LEU A 185 -6.02 -13.70 2.07
C LEU A 185 -7.08 -12.90 1.32
N GLU A 186 -8.33 -13.04 1.75
CA GLU A 186 -9.46 -12.31 1.21
C GLU A 186 -9.99 -11.33 2.24
N PHE A 187 -10.37 -10.16 1.75
CA PHE A 187 -10.94 -9.08 2.52
C PHE A 187 -12.29 -8.73 1.91
N VAL A 188 -13.25 -8.53 2.80
CA VAL A 188 -14.63 -8.24 2.42
C VAL A 188 -14.98 -6.85 2.94
N ARG A 189 -15.30 -5.92 2.03
CA ARG A 189 -15.82 -4.59 2.36
C ARG A 189 -17.31 -4.55 2.09
N SER A 190 -18.07 -4.10 3.08
CA SER A 190 -19.50 -3.92 2.95
C SER A 190 -19.92 -2.62 3.61
N VAL A 191 -20.69 -1.81 2.88
CA VAL A 191 -21.41 -0.65 3.39
C VAL A 191 -22.89 -0.98 3.33
N GLN A 192 -23.52 -1.07 4.49
CA GLN A 192 -24.92 -1.49 4.63
C GLN A 192 -25.74 -0.31 5.14
N SER A 193 -26.94 -0.13 4.57
CA SER A 193 -27.89 0.91 4.98
C SER A 193 -29.26 0.28 5.15
N ASP A 194 -29.98 0.66 6.20
CA ASP A 194 -31.35 0.23 6.44
C ASP A 194 -32.39 1.09 5.69
N GLN A 195 -31.94 2.17 5.04
CA GLN A 195 -32.82 3.11 4.35
C GLN A 195 -33.44 2.44 3.12
N SER A 196 -34.76 2.63 2.94
CA SER A 196 -35.49 2.11 1.78
C SER A 196 -34.89 2.65 0.48
N GLY A 197 -34.30 1.76 -0.33
CA GLY A 197 -33.59 2.13 -1.58
C GLY A 197 -32.09 2.38 -1.41
N GLY A 198 -31.54 2.19 -0.21
CA GLY A 198 -30.10 2.27 0.04
C GLY A 198 -29.34 1.19 -0.72
N ILE A 199 -28.33 1.60 -1.48
CA ILE A 199 -27.43 0.67 -2.16
C ILE A 199 -26.50 0.06 -1.11
N CYS A 200 -26.59 -1.25 -0.92
CA CYS A 200 -25.55 -1.99 -0.23
C CYS A 200 -24.34 -2.09 -1.16
N HIS A 201 -23.23 -1.46 -0.80
CA HIS A 201 -21.99 -1.63 -1.53
C HIS A 201 -21.24 -2.82 -0.94
N PHE A 202 -20.86 -3.74 -1.80
CA PHE A 202 -20.16 -4.96 -1.43
C PHE A 202 -19.01 -5.20 -2.40
N GLU A 203 -17.81 -5.44 -1.87
CA GLU A 203 -16.63 -5.74 -2.68
C GLU A 203 -15.73 -6.74 -1.95
N THR A 204 -15.25 -7.73 -2.69
CA THR A 204 -14.23 -8.66 -2.22
C THR A 204 -12.92 -8.36 -2.93
N PHE A 205 -11.86 -8.15 -2.16
CA PHE A 205 -10.51 -8.08 -2.68
C PHE A 205 -9.64 -9.15 -2.01
N GLY A 206 -8.80 -9.81 -2.80
CA GLY A 206 -7.94 -10.87 -2.32
C GLY A 206 -6.50 -10.67 -2.75
N GLN A 207 -5.60 -11.36 -2.05
CA GLN A 207 -4.20 -11.45 -2.43
C GLN A 207 -3.68 -12.86 -2.21
N ILE A 208 -2.79 -13.28 -3.09
CA ILE A 208 -2.09 -14.57 -2.99
C ILE A 208 -0.62 -14.27 -2.74
N SER A 209 -0.13 -14.64 -1.55
CA SER A 209 1.27 -14.58 -1.17
C SER A 209 1.93 -15.93 -1.34
N VAL A 210 3.20 -15.93 -1.73
CA VAL A 210 3.98 -17.14 -1.98
C VAL A 210 5.34 -17.00 -1.31
N LYS A 211 5.75 -18.06 -0.61
CA LYS A 211 7.13 -18.30 -0.21
C LYS A 211 7.59 -19.60 -0.84
N ALA A 212 8.59 -19.51 -1.72
CA ALA A 212 9.10 -20.67 -2.45
C ALA A 212 10.60 -20.83 -2.19
N ASP A 213 10.90 -21.71 -1.24
CA ASP A 213 12.24 -22.14 -0.91
C ASP A 213 12.61 -23.27 -1.89
N VAL A 214 13.10 -22.92 -3.09
CA VAL A 214 13.45 -23.88 -4.15
C VAL A 214 14.92 -23.73 -4.56
N GLU A 215 15.68 -24.82 -4.53
CA GLU A 215 17.08 -24.84 -4.96
C GLU A 215 17.15 -24.51 -6.46
N GLY A 216 18.25 -23.92 -6.94
CA GLY A 216 18.47 -23.65 -8.37
C GLY A 216 17.86 -22.34 -8.90
N SER A 217 18.71 -21.52 -9.51
CA SER A 217 18.42 -20.18 -10.04
C SER A 217 17.46 -20.12 -11.22
N LEU A 218 17.21 -21.25 -11.91
CA LEU A 218 16.33 -21.34 -13.09
C LEU A 218 15.04 -22.15 -12.84
N ASN A 219 14.73 -22.46 -11.59
CA ASN A 219 13.51 -23.19 -11.27
C ASN A 219 12.31 -22.27 -11.25
N ASP A 220 11.52 -22.37 -12.31
CA ASP A 220 10.23 -21.72 -12.41
C ASP A 220 9.15 -22.55 -11.73
N VAL A 221 8.33 -21.88 -10.95
CA VAL A 221 7.14 -22.45 -10.35
C VAL A 221 5.97 -22.15 -11.28
N THR A 222 5.18 -23.17 -11.60
CA THR A 222 3.94 -23.01 -12.37
C THR A 222 2.73 -23.30 -11.49
N VAL A 223 1.79 -22.37 -11.44
CA VAL A 223 0.55 -22.44 -10.65
C VAL A 223 -0.63 -22.30 -11.59
N SER A 224 -1.67 -23.08 -11.36
CA SER A 224 -2.95 -22.92 -12.07
C SER A 224 -4.01 -22.45 -11.08
N LEU A 225 -4.73 -21.39 -11.43
CA LEU A 225 -5.86 -20.90 -10.65
C LEU A 225 -7.13 -21.49 -11.26
N LEU A 226 -7.96 -22.09 -10.42
CA LEU A 226 -9.18 -22.79 -10.83
C LEU A 226 -10.35 -22.23 -10.04
N SER A 227 -11.52 -22.16 -10.68
CA SER A 227 -12.77 -21.88 -9.97
C SER A 227 -13.15 -23.08 -9.11
N THR A 228 -13.76 -22.81 -7.95
CA THR A 228 -14.37 -23.86 -7.12
C THR A 228 -15.66 -24.40 -7.74
N GLU A 229 -16.29 -23.67 -8.67
CA GLU A 229 -17.45 -24.14 -9.42
C GLU A 229 -16.99 -24.97 -10.63
N SER A 230 -17.36 -26.25 -10.64
CA SER A 230 -16.96 -27.19 -11.69
C SER A 230 -17.43 -26.71 -13.06
N GLY A 231 -16.50 -26.58 -14.01
CA GLY A 231 -16.76 -26.18 -15.39
C GLY A 231 -16.87 -24.67 -15.65
N GLN A 232 -16.83 -23.82 -14.62
CA GLN A 232 -16.82 -22.35 -14.79
C GLN A 232 -15.37 -21.82 -14.80
N PRO A 233 -15.02 -20.89 -15.71
CA PRO A 233 -13.74 -20.20 -15.62
C PRO A 233 -13.71 -19.35 -14.35
N LEU A 234 -12.54 -19.25 -13.71
CA LEU A 234 -12.33 -18.27 -12.65
C LEU A 234 -12.58 -16.87 -13.25
N SER A 235 -13.41 -16.07 -12.59
CA SER A 235 -13.74 -14.71 -13.01
C SER A 235 -13.23 -13.75 -11.94
N LEU A 236 -12.23 -12.95 -12.32
CA LEU A 236 -11.65 -11.89 -11.50
C LEU A 236 -11.79 -10.58 -12.27
N ASP A 237 -12.21 -9.50 -11.60
CA ASP A 237 -12.53 -8.22 -12.25
C ASP A 237 -11.27 -7.40 -12.52
N SER A 238 -10.46 -7.22 -11.49
CA SER A 238 -9.18 -6.50 -11.54
C SER A 238 -8.10 -7.40 -11.00
N VAL A 239 -6.95 -7.50 -11.67
CA VAL A 239 -5.83 -8.32 -11.23
C VAL A 239 -4.53 -7.52 -11.37
N VAL A 240 -3.78 -7.41 -10.28
CA VAL A 240 -2.42 -6.86 -10.26
C VAL A 240 -1.47 -8.02 -10.03
N ILE A 241 -0.49 -8.18 -10.91
CA ILE A 241 0.41 -9.33 -10.93
C ILE A 241 1.83 -8.86 -10.61
N HIS A 242 2.52 -9.61 -9.76
CA HIS A 242 3.90 -9.31 -9.41
C HIS A 242 4.83 -9.40 -10.64
N PRO A 243 5.83 -8.51 -10.80
CA PRO A 243 6.72 -8.50 -11.98
C PRO A 243 7.50 -9.79 -12.25
N CYS A 244 7.72 -10.62 -11.23
CA CYS A 244 8.37 -11.92 -11.42
C CYS A 244 7.47 -13.00 -12.04
N VAL A 245 6.19 -12.70 -12.26
CA VAL A 245 5.17 -13.64 -12.72
C VAL A 245 4.80 -13.37 -14.17
N ASN A 246 4.98 -14.39 -14.99
CA ASN A 246 4.55 -14.43 -16.38
C ASN A 246 3.21 -15.18 -16.48
N VAL A 247 2.24 -14.57 -17.15
CA VAL A 247 0.97 -15.20 -17.49
C VAL A 247 1.16 -16.01 -18.77
N HIS A 248 0.94 -17.32 -18.73
CA HIS A 248 1.07 -18.19 -19.89
C HIS A 248 -0.31 -18.64 -20.42
N GLY A 249 -0.61 -18.27 -21.68
CA GLY A 249 -1.82 -18.68 -22.40
C GLY A 249 -2.48 -17.52 -23.14
N PRO A 250 -3.56 -17.76 -23.92
CA PRO A 250 -4.32 -16.71 -24.62
C PRO A 250 -5.10 -15.77 -23.67
N SER A 251 -4.91 -15.91 -22.36
CA SER A 251 -5.49 -15.07 -21.33
C SER A 251 -4.80 -13.71 -21.32
N SER A 252 -5.40 -12.72 -21.97
CA SER A 252 -5.01 -11.33 -21.78
C SER A 252 -5.28 -10.91 -20.35
N ILE A 253 -4.37 -10.10 -19.78
CA ILE A 253 -4.60 -9.32 -18.56
C ILE A 253 -5.83 -8.45 -18.87
N GLY A 254 -6.98 -8.77 -18.26
CA GLY A 254 -8.28 -8.12 -18.55
C GLY A 254 -9.39 -9.06 -19.06
N SER A 255 -9.10 -10.31 -19.44
CA SER A 255 -10.12 -11.27 -19.91
C SER A 255 -10.74 -12.15 -18.81
N GLY A 256 -10.43 -11.90 -17.53
CA GLY A 256 -10.82 -12.74 -16.39
C GLY A 256 -10.23 -14.15 -16.40
N SER A 257 -9.70 -14.65 -17.52
CA SER A 257 -9.28 -16.05 -17.70
C SER A 257 -7.85 -16.35 -17.24
N LEU A 258 -7.44 -15.88 -16.06
CA LEU A 258 -6.09 -16.12 -15.54
C LEU A 258 -5.93 -17.61 -15.15
N LYS A 259 -5.46 -18.45 -16.08
CA LYS A 259 -5.45 -19.91 -15.89
C LYS A 259 -4.11 -20.45 -15.40
N ARG A 260 -2.99 -19.88 -15.85
CA ARG A 260 -1.67 -20.42 -15.59
C ARG A 260 -0.62 -19.33 -15.42
N LEU A 261 0.01 -19.35 -14.26
CA LEU A 261 1.05 -18.41 -13.85
C LEU A 261 2.36 -19.15 -13.74
N ARG A 262 3.43 -18.56 -14.27
CA ARG A 262 4.78 -19.09 -14.15
C ARG A 262 5.70 -18.01 -13.62
N PHE A 263 6.49 -18.31 -12.61
CA PHE A 263 7.36 -17.32 -11.99
C PHE A 263 8.65 -17.94 -11.49
N SER A 264 9.72 -17.16 -11.53
CA SER A 264 10.96 -17.47 -10.81
C SER A 264 10.89 -16.75 -9.46
N PRO A 265 10.58 -17.45 -8.35
CA PRO A 265 10.30 -16.79 -7.08
C PRO A 265 11.54 -16.11 -6.47
N PRO A 266 11.38 -14.93 -5.85
CA PRO A 266 12.35 -14.39 -4.90
C PRO A 266 12.58 -15.34 -3.71
N SER A 267 13.65 -15.11 -2.95
CA SER A 267 14.03 -15.91 -1.77
C SER A 267 13.22 -15.59 -0.50
N TYR A 268 12.32 -14.61 -0.56
CA TYR A 268 11.46 -14.17 0.53
C TYR A 268 9.99 -14.36 0.15
N GLU A 269 9.09 -14.25 1.14
CA GLU A 269 7.66 -14.25 0.89
C GLU A 269 7.26 -12.96 0.16
N PHE A 270 6.53 -13.08 -0.94
CA PHE A 270 6.06 -11.94 -1.73
C PHE A 270 4.59 -12.12 -2.12
N ILE A 271 3.90 -11.02 -2.41
CA ILE A 271 2.55 -11.06 -2.96
C ILE A 271 2.67 -11.37 -4.46
N MET A 272 2.22 -12.54 -4.88
CA MET A 272 2.26 -13.00 -6.28
C MET A 272 1.22 -12.28 -7.13
N LEU A 273 0.02 -12.10 -6.61
CA LEU A 273 -1.04 -11.31 -7.25
C LEU A 273 -2.04 -10.78 -6.23
N GLN A 274 -2.72 -9.71 -6.61
CA GLN A 274 -3.89 -9.15 -5.95
C GLN A 274 -5.06 -9.15 -6.93
N TYR A 275 -6.28 -9.36 -6.43
CA TYR A 275 -7.47 -9.43 -7.27
C TYR A 275 -8.70 -8.78 -6.62
N CYS A 276 -9.60 -8.29 -7.44
CA CYS A 276 -11.00 -8.09 -7.06
C CYS A 276 -11.84 -9.26 -7.58
N SER A 277 -12.79 -9.70 -6.76
CA SER A 277 -13.70 -10.80 -7.08
C SER A 277 -15.15 -10.33 -7.03
N PRO A 278 -15.98 -10.70 -8.02
CA PRO A 278 -17.42 -10.45 -7.99
C PRO A 278 -18.15 -11.41 -7.02
N PHE A 279 -17.41 -12.28 -6.33
CA PHE A 279 -17.95 -13.27 -5.39
C PHE A 279 -17.32 -13.12 -3.98
N PRO A 280 -18.06 -13.48 -2.91
CA PRO A 280 -19.50 -13.78 -2.91
C PRO A 280 -20.34 -12.54 -3.31
N LYS A 281 -21.63 -12.71 -3.62
CA LYS A 281 -22.50 -11.56 -3.98
C LYS A 281 -23.15 -10.88 -2.77
N ASP A 282 -23.03 -11.51 -1.60
CA ASP A 282 -23.65 -11.10 -0.36
C ASP A 282 -22.58 -11.02 0.73
N PRO A 283 -22.68 -10.08 1.67
CA PRO A 283 -21.75 -10.01 2.78
C PRO A 283 -21.88 -11.21 3.73
N PRO A 284 -20.77 -11.62 4.37
CA PRO A 284 -20.77 -12.71 5.32
C PRO A 284 -21.62 -12.37 6.53
N ILE A 285 -21.61 -11.11 6.99
CA ILE A 285 -22.41 -10.64 8.12
C ILE A 285 -23.27 -9.46 7.64
N GLN A 286 -24.57 -9.53 7.93
CA GLN A 286 -25.50 -8.42 7.77
C GLN A 286 -25.81 -7.82 9.15
N GLY A 287 -25.74 -6.50 9.26
CA GLY A 287 -25.93 -5.79 10.53
C GLY A 287 -26.98 -4.70 10.41
N VAL A 288 -27.85 -4.62 11.42
CA VAL A 288 -28.73 -3.47 11.64
C VAL A 288 -28.30 -2.79 12.93
N PHE A 289 -28.11 -1.48 12.84
CA PHE A 289 -27.74 -0.62 13.95
C PHE A 289 -28.77 0.49 14.11
N LYS A 290 -29.35 0.63 15.30
CA LYS A 290 -30.23 1.75 15.65
C LYS A 290 -29.82 2.37 16.98
N MET A 291 -29.76 3.69 16.97
CA MET A 291 -29.49 4.50 18.15
C MET A 291 -30.72 5.37 18.42
N LEU A 292 -31.35 5.21 19.58
CA LEU A 292 -32.58 5.91 19.95
C LEU A 292 -32.36 6.70 21.25
N GLY A 293 -32.86 7.93 21.30
CA GLY A 293 -32.94 8.75 22.52
C GLY A 293 -31.96 9.93 22.57
N GLU A 294 -32.40 11.02 23.22
CA GLU A 294 -31.67 12.29 23.28
C GLU A 294 -30.76 12.41 24.51
N ASN A 295 -31.21 12.01 25.70
CA ASN A 295 -30.46 12.10 26.96
C ASN A 295 -29.95 10.75 27.47
N SER A 296 -30.72 9.69 27.28
CA SER A 296 -30.33 8.29 27.45
C SER A 296 -30.38 7.61 26.09
N VAL A 297 -29.26 7.01 25.68
CA VAL A 297 -29.16 6.32 24.39
C VAL A 297 -29.45 4.84 24.59
N GLU A 298 -30.49 4.35 23.93
CA GLU A 298 -30.71 2.92 23.73
C GLU A 298 -30.10 2.51 22.39
N LEU A 299 -29.45 1.35 22.40
CA LEU A 299 -28.67 0.87 21.29
C LEU A 299 -29.13 -0.54 20.93
N LEU A 300 -29.65 -0.67 19.72
CA LEU A 300 -30.05 -1.93 19.15
C LEU A 300 -29.04 -2.33 18.08
N ILE A 301 -28.45 -3.51 18.27
CA ILE A 301 -27.59 -4.16 17.28
C ILE A 301 -28.17 -5.52 16.99
N GLN A 302 -28.40 -5.80 15.71
CA GLN A 302 -28.74 -7.12 15.25
C GLN A 302 -27.74 -7.51 14.17
N LEU A 303 -26.98 -8.58 14.42
CA LEU A 303 -26.08 -9.17 13.46
C LEU A 303 -26.67 -10.51 13.01
N LYS A 304 -26.76 -10.71 11.69
CA LYS A 304 -27.15 -11.97 11.07
C LYS A 304 -25.99 -12.51 10.26
N LEU A 305 -25.58 -13.73 10.56
CA LEU A 305 -24.63 -14.45 9.72
C LEU A 305 -25.33 -14.93 8.46
N ASN A 306 -24.67 -14.82 7.31
CA ASN A 306 -25.18 -15.33 6.06
C ASN A 306 -25.14 -16.86 6.05
N ASP A 307 -26.24 -17.51 5.69
CA ASP A 307 -26.41 -18.97 5.70
C ASP A 307 -25.40 -19.70 4.79
N LYS A 308 -24.80 -19.00 3.82
CA LYS A 308 -23.73 -19.54 2.95
C LYS A 308 -22.38 -19.66 3.66
N VAL A 309 -22.18 -18.97 4.78
CA VAL A 309 -20.95 -19.02 5.57
C VAL A 309 -20.99 -20.25 6.46
N LYS A 310 -20.31 -21.31 6.02
CA LYS A 310 -20.22 -22.59 6.75
C LYS A 310 -19.09 -22.65 7.79
N ASN A 311 -18.20 -21.66 7.77
CA ASN A 311 -17.04 -21.60 8.66
C ASN A 311 -17.40 -20.88 9.97
N SER A 312 -16.71 -21.24 11.05
CA SER A 312 -16.75 -20.50 12.31
C SER A 312 -15.78 -19.31 12.27
N PHE A 313 -16.19 -18.18 12.85
CA PHE A 313 -15.28 -17.07 13.11
C PHE A 313 -14.42 -17.39 14.32
N GLU A 314 -13.12 -17.11 14.23
CA GLU A 314 -12.22 -17.16 15.39
C GLU A 314 -12.55 -16.02 16.37
N TYR A 315 -12.82 -14.82 15.84
CA TYR A 315 -13.27 -13.66 16.60
C TYR A 315 -14.13 -12.74 15.72
N CYS A 316 -14.95 -11.90 16.35
CA CYS A 316 -15.77 -10.87 15.69
C CYS A 316 -15.80 -9.62 16.57
N ASP A 317 -15.03 -8.61 16.18
CA ASP A 317 -14.95 -7.34 16.89
C ASP A 317 -15.95 -6.33 16.31
N LEU A 318 -16.78 -5.77 17.19
CA LEU A 318 -17.74 -4.74 16.84
C LEU A 318 -17.32 -3.39 17.44
N ILE A 319 -16.95 -2.45 16.57
CA ILE A 319 -16.58 -1.09 16.95
C ILE A 319 -17.77 -0.17 16.73
N ILE A 320 -18.20 0.50 17.80
CA ILE A 320 -19.29 1.47 17.77
C ILE A 320 -18.74 2.82 18.23
N VAL A 321 -18.92 3.84 17.38
CA VAL A 321 -18.43 5.19 17.65
C VAL A 321 -19.55 6.00 18.32
N PHE A 322 -19.25 6.61 19.46
CA PHE A 322 -20.15 7.52 20.18
C PHE A 322 -19.50 8.89 20.35
N PHE A 323 -20.27 9.96 20.17
CA PHE A 323 -19.81 11.31 20.49
C PHE A 323 -19.99 11.57 22.00
N ASN A 324 -18.89 11.66 22.75
CA ASN A 324 -18.76 12.20 24.11
C ASN A 324 -20.00 12.13 25.02
N ARG A 325 -20.41 10.91 25.45
CA ARG A 325 -21.36 10.74 26.56
C ARG A 325 -20.74 9.90 27.67
N ILE A 326 -20.59 10.50 28.85
CA ILE A 326 -19.63 10.13 29.91
C ILE A 326 -20.06 8.91 30.75
N LYS A 327 -21.18 8.24 30.46
CA LYS A 327 -21.66 7.12 31.31
C LYS A 327 -22.41 6.04 30.54
N VAL A 328 -21.83 4.83 30.48
CA VAL A 328 -22.50 3.59 30.06
C VAL A 328 -23.11 2.95 31.31
N SER A 329 -24.45 2.85 31.40
CA SER A 329 -25.12 2.41 32.63
C SER A 329 -25.53 0.94 32.66
N LYS A 330 -25.87 0.31 31.52
CA LYS A 330 -26.28 -1.11 31.42
C LYS A 330 -26.00 -1.69 30.03
N ARG A 331 -25.62 -2.98 29.97
CA ARG A 331 -25.56 -3.79 28.74
C ARG A 331 -26.50 -4.97 28.89
N PHE A 332 -27.40 -5.17 27.92
CA PHE A 332 -28.17 -6.39 27.75
C PHE A 332 -27.87 -6.92 26.35
N GLY A 333 -27.41 -8.16 26.25
CA GLY A 333 -27.15 -8.83 24.99
C GLY A 333 -27.60 -10.27 25.09
N SER A 334 -28.42 -10.71 24.13
CA SER A 334 -28.77 -12.11 23.94
C SER A 334 -28.22 -12.54 22.59
N CYS A 335 -27.34 -13.54 22.57
CA CYS A 335 -26.89 -14.18 21.34
C CYS A 335 -27.76 -15.41 21.12
N SER A 336 -28.54 -15.43 20.04
CA SER A 336 -29.32 -16.60 19.63
C SER A 336 -28.74 -17.13 18.32
N HIS A 337 -28.19 -18.33 18.37
CA HIS A 337 -27.85 -19.09 17.17
C HIS A 337 -29.13 -19.76 16.66
N SER A 338 -29.59 -19.37 15.47
CA SER A 338 -30.65 -20.06 14.73
C SER A 338 -30.06 -21.07 13.77
#